data_AF-A0A977L5K1-F1
#
_entry.id   AF-A0A977L5K1-F1
#
_cell.length_a   1.000
_cell.length_b   1.000
_cell.length_c   1.000
_cell.angle_alpha   90.00
_cell.angle_beta   90.00
_cell.angle_gamma   90.00
#
_symmetry.space_group_name_H-M   'P 1'
#
loop_
_entity.id
_entity.type
_entity.pdbx_description
1 polymer ?
#
loop_
_entity_poly.entity_id
_entity_poly.type
_entity_poly.pdbx_seq_one_letter_code
_entity_poly.pdbx_strand_id
1 'polypeptide(L)'
;MTETTFFKARLYFTGIVALAIWSLLTWNHYHGGVPSHHLLAREDLPSFSNWWGGLLVPLLAWFLSYQVQKRIYHGAEKNSKEVNLPASVLYGFFGALLFGIVISIFFTFGNEDMPSYMMMGLLALALSFPIYRAECFLGFVISMTFTFGGVLPIIIGSILALLGVVLYLIVRPTIVLIWTKLI
;
A
#
# COMPACT_ATOMS: atom_id res chain seq x y z
N MET A 1 4.51 13.56 19.52
CA MET A 1 5.78 13.33 18.77
C MET A 1 6.22 14.63 18.10
N THR A 2 7.50 14.98 18.21
CA THR A 2 8.12 16.12 17.51
C THR A 2 8.52 15.75 16.08
N GLU A 3 8.78 16.74 15.23
CA GLU A 3 9.14 16.53 13.82
C GLU A 3 10.42 15.70 13.66
N THR A 4 11.41 15.97 14.52
CA THR A 4 12.67 15.23 14.57
C THR A 4 12.48 13.77 14.94
N THR A 5 11.59 13.49 15.90
CA THR A 5 11.30 12.11 16.33
C THR A 5 10.52 11.35 15.27
N PHE A 6 9.59 12.02 14.57
CA PHE A 6 8.87 11.44 13.44
C PHE A 6 9.83 11.12 12.28
N PHE A 7 10.75 12.03 11.95
CA PHE A 7 11.77 11.80 10.94
C PHE A 7 12.67 10.60 11.25
N LYS A 8 13.11 10.46 12.51
CA LYS A 8 13.85 9.27 12.96
C LYS A 8 13.03 7.99 12.80
N ALA A 9 11.77 7.99 13.22
CA ALA A 9 10.86 6.85 13.04
C ALA A 9 10.71 6.47 11.56
N ARG A 10 10.60 7.47 10.67
CA ARG A 10 10.53 7.27 9.21
C ARG A 10 11.80 6.62 8.66
N LEU A 11 12.98 7.05 9.11
CA LEU A 11 14.26 6.46 8.73
C LEU A 11 14.37 5.02 9.22
N TYR A 12 14.04 4.75 10.48
CA TYR A 12 14.06 3.39 11.02
C TYR A 12 13.10 2.47 10.27
N PHE A 13 11.87 2.92 10.03
CA PHE A 13 10.89 2.16 9.26
C PHE A 13 11.39 1.85 7.84
N THR A 14 11.93 2.86 7.14
CA THR A 14 12.49 2.66 5.80
C THR A 14 13.68 1.71 5.82
N GLY A 15 14.55 1.82 6.82
CA GLY A 15 15.69 0.91 7.02
C GLY A 15 15.23 -0.53 7.25
N ILE A 16 14.20 -0.75 8.07
CA ILE A 16 13.61 -2.08 8.29
C ILE A 16 13.05 -2.65 6.98
N VAL A 17 12.30 -1.85 6.22
CA VAL A 17 11.76 -2.27 4.92
C VAL A 17 12.89 -2.62 3.95
N ALA A 18 13.93 -1.79 3.87
CA ALA A 18 15.09 -2.06 3.03
C ALA A 18 15.79 -3.37 3.43
N LEU A 19 16.08 -3.55 4.71
CA LEU A 19 16.71 -4.77 5.21
C LEU A 19 15.85 -6.00 4.92
N ALA A 20 14.54 -5.94 5.10
CA ALA A 20 13.62 -7.04 4.81
C ALA A 20 13.65 -7.42 3.31
N ILE A 21 13.54 -6.45 2.40
CA ILE A 21 13.53 -6.71 0.96
C ILE A 21 14.90 -7.19 0.47
N TRP A 22 16.00 -6.59 0.93
CA TRP A 22 17.33 -7.05 0.55
C TRP A 22 17.63 -8.44 1.09
N SER A 23 17.17 -8.77 2.30
CA SER A 23 17.29 -10.14 2.84
C SER A 23 16.53 -11.14 1.98
N LEU A 24 15.30 -10.81 1.57
CA LEU A 24 14.50 -11.63 0.66
C LEU A 24 15.16 -11.81 -0.71
N LEU A 25 15.66 -10.74 -1.32
CA LEU A 25 16.33 -10.81 -2.63
C LEU A 25 17.64 -11.60 -2.55
N THR A 26 18.40 -11.43 -1.47
CA THR A 26 19.62 -12.19 -1.22
C THR A 26 19.30 -13.68 -1.06
N TRP A 27 18.26 -14.02 -0.29
CA TRP A 27 17.80 -15.40 -0.16
C TRP A 27 17.45 -16.01 -1.52
N ASN A 28 16.63 -15.31 -2.31
CA ASN A 28 16.23 -15.75 -3.65
C ASN A 28 17.43 -15.92 -4.58
N HIS A 29 18.40 -15.00 -4.53
CA HIS A 29 19.63 -15.11 -5.33
C HIS A 29 20.38 -16.43 -5.08
N TYR A 30 20.46 -16.89 -3.84
CA TYR A 30 21.12 -18.16 -3.49
C TYR A 30 20.23 -19.41 -3.60
N HIS A 31 18.90 -19.28 -3.69
CA HIS A 31 17.94 -20.40 -3.65
C HIS A 31 17.11 -20.57 -4.94
N GLY A 32 17.65 -20.18 -6.10
CA GLY A 32 16.97 -20.36 -7.39
C GLY A 32 16.97 -19.13 -8.29
N GLY A 33 17.64 -18.06 -7.89
CA GLY A 33 17.72 -16.81 -8.63
C GLY A 33 16.60 -15.84 -8.25
N VAL A 34 16.77 -14.58 -8.62
CA VAL A 34 15.76 -13.54 -8.36
C VAL A 34 14.67 -13.63 -9.43
N PRO A 35 13.40 -13.93 -9.05
CA PRO A 35 12.33 -14.11 -10.02
C PRO A 35 12.03 -12.84 -10.82
N SER A 36 11.46 -13.03 -12.00
CA SER A 36 10.80 -11.97 -12.76
C SER A 36 9.34 -12.33 -12.93
N HIS A 37 8.44 -11.39 -12.62
CA HIS A 37 7.00 -11.61 -12.76
C HIS A 37 6.50 -10.94 -14.02
N HIS A 38 5.78 -11.71 -14.84
CA HIS A 38 5.02 -11.18 -15.97
C HIS A 38 3.79 -10.42 -15.47
N LEU A 39 3.44 -9.34 -16.17
CA LEU A 39 2.24 -8.58 -15.88
C LEU A 39 1.00 -9.50 -15.99
N LEU A 40 0.10 -9.43 -15.00
CA LEU A 40 -1.15 -10.23 -14.98
C LEU A 40 -0.96 -11.75 -15.12
N ALA A 41 0.21 -12.28 -14.74
CA ALA A 41 0.56 -13.69 -14.91
C ALA A 41 0.46 -14.20 -16.36
N ARG A 42 0.61 -13.30 -17.35
CA ARG A 42 0.57 -13.65 -18.77
C ARG A 42 1.94 -13.56 -19.42
N GLU A 43 2.43 -14.66 -19.97
CA GLU A 43 3.77 -14.78 -20.55
C GLU A 43 4.02 -13.86 -21.76
N ASP A 44 2.95 -13.44 -22.47
CA ASP A 44 3.03 -12.51 -23.60
C ASP A 44 3.24 -11.05 -23.19
N LEU A 45 3.13 -10.73 -21.89
CA LEU A 45 3.31 -9.39 -21.34
C LEU A 45 4.72 -9.20 -20.74
N PRO A 46 5.23 -7.95 -20.66
CA PRO A 46 6.56 -7.68 -20.14
C PRO A 46 6.74 -8.20 -18.70
N SER A 47 7.88 -8.83 -18.46
CA SER A 47 8.29 -9.28 -17.13
C SER A 47 9.11 -8.22 -16.42
N PHE A 48 8.85 -8.01 -15.13
CA PHE A 48 9.65 -7.15 -14.27
C PHE A 48 10.46 -7.98 -13.30
N SER A 49 11.78 -7.76 -13.27
CA SER A 49 12.66 -8.41 -12.30
C SER A 49 12.45 -7.87 -10.89
N ASN A 50 12.43 -8.78 -9.91
CA ASN A 50 12.27 -8.42 -8.50
C ASN A 50 13.43 -7.61 -7.93
N TRP A 51 14.57 -7.55 -8.62
CA TRP A 51 15.68 -6.66 -8.27
C TRP A 51 15.26 -5.20 -8.12
N TRP A 52 14.34 -4.74 -8.96
CA TRP A 52 13.80 -3.38 -8.86
C TRP A 52 13.10 -3.12 -7.52
N GLY A 53 12.53 -4.17 -6.90
CA GLY A 53 11.92 -4.08 -5.58
C GLY A 53 12.91 -3.64 -4.49
N GLY A 54 14.19 -4.01 -4.60
CA GLY A 54 15.24 -3.65 -3.66
C GLY A 54 15.46 -2.15 -3.52
N LEU A 55 15.18 -1.39 -4.58
CA LEU A 55 15.26 0.07 -4.59
C LEU A 55 13.88 0.73 -4.47
N LEU A 56 12.90 0.25 -5.25
CA LEU A 56 11.59 0.89 -5.35
C LEU A 56 10.79 0.81 -4.05
N VAL A 57 10.81 -0.33 -3.35
CA VAL A 57 10.00 -0.51 -2.14
C VAL A 57 10.50 0.37 -0.98
N PRO A 58 11.81 0.45 -0.70
CA PRO A 58 12.32 1.41 0.30
C PRO A 58 12.08 2.87 -0.06
N LEU A 59 12.24 3.25 -1.33
CA LEU A 59 11.95 4.62 -1.78
C LEU A 59 10.47 4.96 -1.62
N LEU A 60 9.59 4.02 -1.94
CA LEU A 60 8.15 4.17 -1.74
C LEU A 60 7.82 4.30 -0.26
N ALA A 61 8.40 3.46 0.61
CA ALA A 61 8.22 3.54 2.06
C ALA A 61 8.63 4.92 2.59
N TRP A 62 9.80 5.42 2.19
CA TRP A 62 10.27 6.74 2.55
C TRP A 62 9.30 7.85 2.13
N PHE A 63 8.89 7.83 0.86
CA PHE A 63 8.01 8.84 0.27
C PHE A 63 6.61 8.83 0.88
N LEU A 64 5.98 7.65 1.00
CA LEU A 64 4.63 7.53 1.55
C LEU A 64 4.59 7.86 3.04
N SER A 65 5.60 7.44 3.81
CA SER A 65 5.70 7.85 5.21
C SER A 65 5.91 9.36 5.38
N TYR A 66 6.61 10.03 4.45
CA TYR A 66 6.67 11.50 4.42
C TYR A 66 5.31 12.13 4.14
N GLN A 67 4.53 11.59 3.19
CA GLN A 67 3.18 12.08 2.90
C GLN A 67 2.25 11.94 4.13
N VAL A 68 2.34 10.81 4.86
CA VAL A 68 1.61 10.61 6.12
C VAL A 68 2.04 11.65 7.15
N GLN A 69 3.34 11.86 7.34
CA GLN A 69 3.87 12.89 8.25
C GLN A 69 3.31 14.27 7.89
N LYS A 70 3.47 14.69 6.63
CA LYS A 70 3.01 16.00 6.14
C LYS A 70 1.52 16.20 6.42
N ARG A 71 0.69 15.19 6.18
CA ARG A 71 -0.75 15.24 6.45
C ARG A 71 -1.07 15.40 7.94
N ILE A 72 -0.37 14.67 8.81
CA ILE A 72 -0.54 14.74 10.26
C ILE A 72 -0.19 16.13 10.80
N TYR A 73 0.94 16.70 10.38
CA TYR A 73 1.37 18.04 10.83
C TYR A 73 0.52 19.16 10.23
N HIS A 74 0.03 19.02 8.99
CA HIS A 74 -0.84 20.03 8.39
C HIS A 74 -2.23 20.08 9.05
N GLY A 75 -2.71 18.95 9.58
CA GLY A 75 -3.98 18.88 10.32
C GLY A 75 -3.85 19.18 11.82
N ALA A 76 -2.64 19.32 12.36
CA ALA A 76 -2.42 19.68 13.75
C ALA A 76 -2.65 21.19 13.96
N GLU A 77 -3.10 21.58 15.17
CA GLU A 77 -3.19 22.98 15.54
C GLU A 77 -1.84 23.68 15.34
N LYS A 78 -1.87 24.90 14.76
CA LYS A 78 -0.68 25.69 14.40
C LYS A 78 0.34 25.90 15.53
N ASN A 79 -0.07 25.75 16.79
CA ASN A 79 0.77 25.97 17.97
C ASN A 79 1.26 24.67 18.66
N SER A 80 0.79 23.51 18.20
CA SER A 80 1.14 22.23 18.79
C SER A 80 2.49 21.74 18.24
N LYS A 81 3.55 21.88 19.05
CA LYS A 81 4.90 21.36 18.73
C LYS A 81 4.97 19.83 18.71
N GLU A 82 3.95 19.17 19.25
CA GLU A 82 3.85 17.72 19.31
C GLU A 82 2.55 17.24 18.71
N VAL A 83 2.65 16.21 17.88
CA VAL A 83 1.48 15.54 17.29
C VAL A 83 1.52 14.05 17.62
N ASN A 84 0.38 13.48 17.93
CA ASN A 84 0.25 12.04 18.16
C ASN A 84 0.01 11.31 16.84
N LEU A 85 0.49 10.08 16.72
CA LEU A 85 0.17 9.24 15.58
C LEU A 85 -1.29 8.77 15.70
N PRO A 86 -2.20 9.19 14.81
CA PRO A 86 -3.61 8.84 14.94
C PRO A 86 -3.79 7.34 14.69
N ALA A 87 -4.64 6.69 15.48
CA ALA A 87 -4.92 5.25 15.35
C ALA A 87 -5.42 4.85 13.95
N SER A 88 -6.09 5.77 13.25
CA SER A 88 -6.54 5.55 11.86
C SER A 88 -5.40 5.29 10.87
N VAL A 89 -4.20 5.84 11.11
CA VAL A 89 -3.01 5.54 10.28
C VAL A 89 -2.54 4.11 10.52
N LEU A 90 -2.54 3.66 11.77
CA LEU A 90 -2.18 2.29 12.12
C LEU A 90 -3.20 1.29 11.58
N TYR A 91 -4.49 1.54 11.77
CA TYR A 91 -5.55 0.69 11.23
C TYR A 91 -5.54 0.64 9.70
N GLY A 92 -5.26 1.76 9.02
CA GLY A 92 -5.11 1.78 7.58
C GLY A 92 -3.92 0.95 7.10
N PHE A 93 -2.75 1.14 7.73
CA PHE A 93 -1.55 0.37 7.40
C PHE A 93 -1.72 -1.13 7.65
N PHE A 94 -2.08 -1.51 8.88
CA PHE A 94 -2.21 -2.92 9.25
C PHE A 94 -3.40 -3.60 8.58
N GLY A 95 -4.51 -2.88 8.37
CA GLY A 95 -5.66 -3.40 7.63
C GLY A 95 -5.29 -3.75 6.19
N ALA A 96 -4.58 -2.85 5.49
CA ALA A 96 -4.14 -3.10 4.12
C ALA A 96 -3.04 -4.17 4.03
N LEU A 97 -2.15 -4.22 5.02
CA LEU A 97 -1.11 -5.25 5.13
C LEU A 97 -1.73 -6.64 5.33
N LEU A 98 -2.69 -6.78 6.25
CA LEU A 98 -3.42 -8.04 6.44
C LEU A 98 -4.21 -8.42 5.20
N PHE A 99 -4.86 -7.47 4.56
CA PHE A 99 -5.61 -7.71 3.32
C PHE A 99 -4.72 -8.27 2.21
N GLY A 100 -3.54 -7.68 1.98
CA GLY A 100 -2.59 -8.18 0.99
C GLY A 100 -1.93 -9.51 1.38
N ILE A 101 -1.73 -9.79 2.68
CA ILE A 101 -1.30 -11.12 3.15
C ILE A 101 -2.35 -12.17 2.78
N VAL A 102 -3.64 -11.90 3.04
CA VAL A 102 -4.71 -12.86 2.72
C VAL A 102 -4.81 -13.11 1.21
N ILE A 103 -4.72 -12.06 0.38
CA ILE A 103 -4.62 -12.21 -1.08
C ILE A 103 -3.44 -13.09 -1.48
N SER A 104 -2.26 -12.79 -0.92
CA SER A 104 -1.03 -13.52 -1.19
C SER A 104 -1.14 -15.00 -0.83
N ILE A 105 -1.81 -15.32 0.28
CA ILE A 105 -2.08 -16.71 0.70
C ILE A 105 -2.97 -17.41 -0.31
N PHE A 106 -4.13 -16.85 -0.66
CA PHE A 106 -5.05 -17.48 -1.61
C PHE A 106 -4.42 -17.70 -2.99
N PHE A 107 -3.65 -16.71 -3.46
CA PHE A 107 -2.94 -16.82 -4.73
C PHE A 107 -1.87 -17.93 -4.69
N THR A 108 -1.10 -18.01 -3.60
CA THR A 108 -0.06 -19.05 -3.42
C THR A 108 -0.66 -20.46 -3.37
N PHE A 109 -1.88 -20.61 -2.85
CA PHE A 109 -2.64 -21.87 -2.87
C PHE A 109 -3.34 -22.17 -4.20
N GLY A 110 -3.16 -21.35 -5.24
CA GLY A 110 -3.74 -21.57 -6.57
C GLY A 110 -5.23 -21.22 -6.68
N ASN A 111 -5.80 -20.55 -5.69
CA ASN A 111 -7.19 -20.09 -5.73
C ASN A 111 -7.23 -18.66 -6.30
N GLU A 112 -7.12 -18.53 -7.61
CA GLU A 112 -7.03 -17.23 -8.30
C GLU A 112 -8.35 -16.43 -8.29
N ASP A 113 -9.49 -17.10 -8.11
CA ASP A 113 -10.81 -16.46 -8.04
C ASP A 113 -10.97 -15.60 -6.78
N MET A 114 -10.45 -16.07 -5.63
CA MET A 114 -10.60 -15.37 -4.35
C MET A 114 -9.92 -13.99 -4.33
N PRO A 115 -8.63 -13.83 -4.72
CA PRO A 115 -8.00 -12.53 -4.91
C PRO A 115 -8.82 -11.58 -5.78
N SER A 116 -9.41 -12.10 -6.87
CA SER A 116 -10.22 -11.31 -7.80
C SER A 116 -11.48 -10.77 -7.10
N TYR A 117 -12.23 -11.62 -6.39
CA TYR A 117 -13.40 -11.19 -5.61
C TYR A 117 -13.02 -10.24 -4.47
N MET A 118 -11.89 -10.46 -3.81
CA MET A 118 -11.39 -9.56 -2.76
C MET A 118 -11.05 -8.17 -3.31
N MET A 119 -10.39 -8.10 -4.46
CA MET A 119 -10.09 -6.83 -5.13
C MET A 119 -11.37 -6.10 -5.56
N MET A 120 -12.38 -6.81 -6.05
CA MET A 120 -13.70 -6.22 -6.32
C MET A 120 -14.36 -5.70 -5.03
N GLY A 121 -14.32 -6.47 -3.95
CA GLY A 121 -14.82 -6.06 -2.63
C GLY A 121 -14.10 -4.82 -2.09
N LEU A 122 -12.80 -4.68 -2.35
CA LEU A 122 -12.02 -3.50 -1.98
C LEU A 122 -12.56 -2.23 -2.66
N LEU A 123 -13.00 -2.31 -3.92
CA LEU A 123 -13.64 -1.18 -4.61
C LEU A 123 -14.96 -0.77 -3.95
N ALA A 124 -15.76 -1.74 -3.48
CA ALA A 124 -16.96 -1.44 -2.70
C ALA A 124 -16.60 -0.76 -1.37
N LEU A 125 -15.56 -1.24 -0.66
CA LEU A 125 -15.07 -0.61 0.57
C LEU A 125 -14.53 0.81 0.33
N ALA A 126 -14.01 1.11 -0.87
CA ALA A 126 -13.52 2.42 -1.24
C ALA A 126 -14.58 3.53 -1.19
N LEU A 127 -15.87 3.18 -1.29
CA LEU A 127 -16.97 4.13 -1.14
C LEU A 127 -17.13 4.60 0.30
N SER A 128 -16.80 3.74 1.27
CA SER A 128 -16.99 4.00 2.70
C SER A 128 -15.70 4.44 3.40
N PHE A 129 -14.55 3.93 2.95
CA PHE A 129 -13.25 4.14 3.57
C PHE A 129 -12.24 4.77 2.59
N PRO A 130 -11.37 5.68 3.05
CA PRO A 130 -10.37 6.33 2.20
C PRO A 130 -9.18 5.39 1.95
N ILE A 131 -9.38 4.31 1.18
CA ILE A 131 -8.37 3.28 0.91
C ILE A 131 -7.16 3.81 0.10
N TYR A 132 -7.31 4.95 -0.58
CA TYR A 132 -6.25 5.60 -1.35
C TYR A 132 -5.15 6.24 -0.49
N ARG A 133 -5.33 6.25 0.84
CA ARG A 133 -4.36 6.86 1.75
C ARG A 133 -3.00 6.16 1.69
N ALA A 134 -1.95 6.98 1.84
CA ALA A 134 -0.56 6.54 1.75
C ALA A 134 -0.22 5.36 2.67
N GLU A 135 -0.75 5.33 3.90
CA GLU A 135 -0.55 4.22 4.83
C GLU A 135 -1.16 2.90 4.34
N CYS A 136 -2.34 2.93 3.70
CA CYS A 136 -3.00 1.76 3.15
C CYS A 136 -2.22 1.23 1.94
N PHE A 137 -1.84 2.13 1.03
CA PHE A 137 -1.05 1.76 -0.14
C PHE A 137 0.29 1.13 0.26
N LEU A 138 0.96 1.71 1.25
CA LEU A 138 2.23 1.19 1.75
C LEU A 138 2.08 -0.20 2.39
N GLY A 139 1.07 -0.41 3.24
CA GLY A 139 0.79 -1.71 3.85
C GLY A 139 0.51 -2.79 2.80
N PHE A 140 -0.33 -2.47 1.81
CA PHE A 140 -0.63 -3.34 0.69
C PHE A 140 0.63 -3.73 -0.10
N VAL A 141 1.45 -2.76 -0.53
CA VAL A 141 2.67 -3.03 -1.31
C VAL A 141 3.65 -3.92 -0.53
N ILE A 142 3.91 -3.61 0.74
CA ILE A 142 4.85 -4.40 1.57
C ILE A 142 4.37 -5.85 1.68
N SER A 143 3.08 -6.07 1.96
CA SER A 143 2.53 -7.43 2.09
C SER A 143 2.64 -8.25 0.81
N MET A 144 2.36 -7.64 -0.33
CA MET A 144 2.33 -8.30 -1.64
C MET A 144 3.74 -8.47 -2.24
N THR A 145 4.76 -7.79 -1.71
CA THR A 145 6.12 -7.85 -2.26
C THR A 145 6.74 -9.25 -2.14
N PHE A 146 6.35 -10.01 -1.11
CA PHE A 146 6.87 -11.36 -0.90
C PHE A 146 6.42 -12.36 -1.97
N THR A 147 5.21 -12.19 -2.51
CA THR A 147 4.58 -13.13 -3.46
C THR A 147 4.69 -12.66 -4.91
N PHE A 148 4.52 -11.36 -5.15
CA PHE A 148 4.44 -10.77 -6.50
C PHE A 148 5.62 -9.86 -6.85
N GLY A 149 6.61 -9.76 -5.96
CA GLY A 149 7.75 -8.85 -6.12
C GLY A 149 7.39 -7.38 -5.87
N GLY A 150 8.36 -6.48 -6.01
CA GLY A 150 8.15 -5.07 -5.65
C GLY A 150 7.38 -4.26 -6.70
N VAL A 151 7.56 -4.54 -7.99
CA VAL A 151 7.05 -3.68 -9.08
C VAL A 151 5.55 -3.87 -9.28
N LEU A 152 5.08 -5.11 -9.35
CA LEU A 152 3.68 -5.40 -9.67
C LEU A 152 2.69 -4.85 -8.63
N PRO A 153 2.91 -5.00 -7.32
CA PRO A 153 2.05 -4.40 -6.30
C PRO A 153 2.06 -2.88 -6.31
N ILE A 154 3.18 -2.25 -6.70
CA ILE A 154 3.24 -0.79 -6.85
C ILE A 154 2.33 -0.34 -7.99
N ILE A 155 2.38 -1.01 -9.15
CA ILE A 155 1.53 -0.69 -10.30
C ILE A 155 0.06 -0.92 -9.95
N ILE A 156 -0.30 -2.12 -9.48
CA ILE A 156 -1.69 -2.47 -9.14
C ILE A 156 -2.21 -1.58 -8.02
N GLY A 157 -1.42 -1.40 -6.95
CA GLY A 157 -1.81 -0.55 -5.84
C GLY A 157 -1.96 0.93 -6.23
N SER A 158 -1.19 1.43 -7.19
CA SER A 158 -1.38 2.79 -7.74
C SER A 158 -2.71 2.92 -8.48
N ILE A 159 -3.07 1.93 -9.29
CA ILE A 159 -4.37 1.90 -9.98
C ILE A 159 -5.51 1.85 -8.95
N LEU A 160 -5.41 0.97 -7.95
CA LEU A 160 -6.40 0.87 -6.87
C LEU A 160 -6.51 2.16 -6.05
N ALA A 161 -5.39 2.83 -5.77
CA ALA A 161 -5.40 4.10 -5.07
C ALA A 161 -6.09 5.19 -5.91
N LEU A 162 -5.84 5.26 -7.22
CA LEU A 162 -6.54 6.19 -8.12
C LEU A 162 -8.04 5.93 -8.17
N LEU A 163 -8.45 4.66 -8.31
CA LEU A 163 -9.86 4.29 -8.23
C LEU A 163 -10.45 4.65 -6.87
N GLY A 164 -9.72 4.42 -5.78
CA GLY A 164 -10.12 4.79 -4.43
C GLY A 164 -10.31 6.30 -4.27
N VAL A 165 -9.48 7.14 -4.90
CA VAL A 165 -9.65 8.59 -4.94
C VAL A 165 -10.98 8.94 -5.61
N VAL A 166 -11.23 8.40 -6.81
CA VAL A 166 -12.46 8.66 -7.57
C VAL A 166 -13.69 8.23 -6.78
N LEU A 167 -13.68 7.02 -6.23
CA LEU A 167 -14.82 6.46 -5.50
C LEU A 167 -15.10 7.25 -4.20
N TYR A 168 -14.07 7.56 -3.43
CA TYR A 168 -14.25 8.21 -2.12
C TYR A 168 -14.49 9.72 -2.21
N LEU A 169 -13.80 10.43 -3.13
CA LEU A 169 -13.87 11.89 -3.22
C LEU A 169 -14.88 12.40 -4.23
N ILE A 170 -15.27 11.61 -5.23
CA ILE A 170 -16.22 12.03 -6.26
C ILE A 170 -17.54 11.28 -6.11
N VAL A 171 -17.51 9.95 -6.16
CA VAL A 171 -18.74 9.14 -6.21
C VAL A 171 -19.50 9.22 -4.89
N ARG A 172 -18.84 8.99 -3.75
CA ARG A 172 -19.48 9.07 -2.43
C ARG A 172 -20.23 10.40 -2.19
N PRO A 173 -19.63 11.59 -2.33
CA PRO A 173 -20.36 12.84 -2.10
C PRO A 173 -21.49 13.05 -3.11
N THR A 174 -21.35 12.63 -4.38
CA THR A 174 -22.46 12.73 -5.33
C THR A 174 -23.67 11.88 -4.91
N ILE A 175 -23.44 10.67 -4.42
CA ILE A 175 -24.51 9.79 -3.91
C ILE A 175 -25.20 10.45 -2.71
N VAL A 176 -24.42 10.96 -1.76
CA VAL A 176 -24.97 11.63 -0.57
C VAL A 176 -25.79 12.85 -0.97
N LEU A 177 -25.29 13.70 -1.86
CA LEU A 177 -25.99 14.90 -2.32
C LEU A 177 -27.31 14.59 -3.04
N ILE A 178 -27.32 13.57 -3.90
CA ILE A 178 -28.54 13.12 -4.60
C ILE A 178 -29.55 12.58 -3.58
N TRP A 179 -29.09 11.78 -2.63
CA TRP A 179 -29.93 11.19 -1.58
C TRP A 179 -30.58 12.27 -0.72
N THR A 180 -29.84 13.30 -0.30
CA THR A 180 -30.38 14.42 0.49
C THR A 180 -31.34 15.32 -0.28
N LYS A 181 -31.36 15.27 -1.63
CA LYS A 181 -32.33 16.03 -2.45
C LYS A 181 -33.61 15.27 -2.75
N LEU A 182 -33.59 13.94 -2.64
CA LEU A 182 -34.74 13.06 -2.96
C LEU A 182 -35.64 12.78 -1.75
N ILE A 183 -35.14 13.00 -0.54
CA ILE A 183 -35.84 12.86 0.75
C ILE A 183 -36.05 14.24 1.35
#